data_AF-A0AAX1DL20-F1
#
_entry.id   AF-A0AAX1DL20-F1
#
_cell.length_a   1.000
_cell.length_b   1.000
_cell.length_c   1.000
_cell.angle_alpha   90.00
_cell.angle_beta   90.00
_cell.angle_gamma   90.00
#
_symmetry.space_group_name_H-M   'P 1'
#
loop_
_entity.id
_entity.type
_entity.pdbx_description
1 polymer ?
#
loop_
_entity_poly.entity_id
_entity_poly.type
_entity_poly.pdbx_seq_one_letter_code
_entity_poly.pdbx_strand_id
1 'polypeptide(L)' 'MMRTEWGAGVVASIIANVNRDSKTPPFSPTDFTLHFTKVTAADEPISLNEAMTSWG' A
#
# COMPACT_ATOMS: atom_id res chain seq x y z
N MET A 1 -4.53 5.64 14.62
CA MET A 1 -4.70 4.39 13.85
C MET A 1 -3.78 4.42 12.61
N MET A 2 -2.47 4.31 12.81
CA MET A 2 -1.44 4.26 11.74
C MET A 2 -0.20 3.51 12.28
N ARG A 3 0.08 3.65 13.59
CA ARG A 3 1.16 2.93 14.29
C ARG A 3 1.00 1.41 14.29
N THR A 4 -0.22 0.89 14.52
CA THR A 4 -0.48 -0.56 14.53
C THR A 4 -0.34 -1.17 13.14
N GLU A 5 -0.88 -0.48 12.13
CA GLU A 5 -0.76 -0.90 10.73
C GLU A 5 0.69 -0.86 10.25
N TRP A 6 1.43 0.19 10.59
CA TRP A 6 2.86 0.25 10.33
C TRP A 6 3.64 -0.91 10.96
N GLY A 7 3.36 -1.21 12.23
CA GLY A 7 3.96 -2.35 12.93
C GLY A 7 3.67 -3.68 12.23
N ALA A 8 2.43 -3.90 11.80
CA ALA A 8 2.03 -5.09 11.04
C ALA A 8 2.76 -5.17 9.69
N GLY A 9 2.87 -4.05 8.97
CA GLY A 9 3.59 -3.98 7.69
C GLY A 9 5.08 -4.30 7.82
N VAL A 10 5.73 -3.80 8.88
CA VAL A 10 7.14 -4.12 9.16
C VAL A 10 7.31 -5.63 9.40
N VAL A 11 6.52 -6.23 10.29
CA VAL A 11 6.61 -7.67 10.59
C VAL A 11 6.36 -8.52 9.34
N ALA A 12 5.33 -8.20 8.55
CA ALA A 12 5.02 -8.91 7.31
C ALA A 12 6.16 -8.81 6.28
N SER A 13 6.73 -7.62 6.08
CA SER A 13 7.84 -7.42 5.13
C SER A 13 9.10 -8.21 5.51
N ILE A 14 9.40 -8.37 6.80
CA ILE A 14 10.52 -9.18 7.26
C ILE A 14 10.30 -10.64 6.90
N ILE A 15 9.13 -11.19 7.25
CA ILE A 15 8.78 -12.59 6.96
C ILE A 15 8.82 -12.85 5.44
N ALA A 16 8.26 -11.93 4.65
CA ALA A 16 8.24 -12.05 3.20
C ALA A 16 9.66 -12.04 2.59
N ASN A 17 10.54 -11.15 3.05
CA ASN A 17 11.91 -11.08 2.55
C ASN A 17 12.77 -12.27 2.96
N VAL A 18 12.53 -12.88 4.14
CA VAL A 18 13.23 -14.11 4.56
C VAL A 18 12.88 -15.28 3.64
N ASN A 19 11.64 -15.33 3.14
CA ASN A 19 11.15 -16.43 2.31
C ASN A 19 11.20 -16.14 0.81
N ARG A 20 11.73 -14.98 0.38
CA ARG A 20 11.78 -14.63 -1.05
C ARG A 20 12.93 -15.34 -1.75
N ASP A 21 12.73 -15.69 -3.02
CA ASP A 21 13.80 -16.14 -3.90
C ASP A 21 14.79 -14.99 -4.17
N SER A 22 16.08 -15.28 -4.35
CA SER A 22 17.11 -14.26 -4.59
C SER A 22 16.88 -13.45 -5.88
N LYS A 23 16.12 -13.98 -6.83
CA LYS A 23 15.79 -13.34 -8.11
C LYS A 23 14.62 -12.36 -8.03
N THR A 24 13.80 -12.40 -6.98
CA THR A 24 12.70 -11.45 -6.85
C THR A 24 13.22 -10.08 -6.37
N PRO A 25 12.45 -9.00 -6.47
CA PRO A 25 12.77 -7.77 -5.73
C PRO A 25 12.45 -7.92 -4.23
N PRO A 26 13.11 -7.17 -3.34
CA PRO A 26 12.75 -7.13 -1.93
C PRO A 26 11.40 -6.43 -1.72
N PHE A 27 10.65 -6.89 -0.71
CA PHE A 27 9.37 -6.30 -0.31
C PHE A 27 9.59 -5.14 0.68
N SER A 28 8.80 -4.08 0.55
CA SER A 28 8.73 -2.95 1.47
C SER A 28 7.64 -3.16 2.53
N PRO A 29 7.76 -2.59 3.74
CA PRO A 29 6.66 -2.54 4.71
C PRO A 29 5.36 -1.99 4.12
N THR A 30 5.46 -1.03 3.19
CA THR A 30 4.30 -0.38 2.57
C THR A 30 3.46 -1.33 1.72
N ASP A 31 4.07 -2.38 1.16
CA ASP A 31 3.40 -3.39 0.31
C ASP A 31 2.36 -4.22 1.09
N PHE A 32 2.43 -4.18 2.43
CA PHE A 32 1.55 -4.89 3.35
C PHE A 32 0.62 -3.96 4.15
N THR A 33 0.53 -2.69 3.76
CA THR A 33 -0.29 -1.68 4.46
C THR A 33 -1.29 -1.07 3.49
N LEU A 34 -2.54 -0.92 3.91
CA LEU A 34 -3.61 -0.41 3.03
C LEU A 34 -3.43 1.08 2.75
N HIS A 35 -3.00 1.84 3.76
CA HIS A 35 -2.91 3.30 3.65
C HIS A 35 -1.58 3.82 3.11
N PHE A 36 -0.57 2.94 2.90
CA PHE A 36 0.69 3.31 2.23
C PHE A 36 0.95 2.55 0.93
N THR A 37 0.20 1.46 0.64
CA THR A 37 0.19 0.94 -0.72
C THR A 37 -0.36 2.04 -1.61
N LYS A 38 0.47 2.55 -2.52
CA LYS A 38 0.06 3.52 -3.54
C LYS A 38 -1.03 2.82 -4.34
N VAL A 39 -2.30 3.09 -4.02
CA VAL A 39 -3.42 2.54 -4.77
C VAL A 39 -3.26 3.12 -6.17
N THR A 40 -2.82 2.30 -7.13
CA THR A 40 -2.81 2.63 -8.56
C THR A 40 -4.24 2.67 -9.10
N ALA A 41 -5.13 3.42 -8.46
CA ALA A 41 -6.51 3.61 -8.88
C ALA A 41 -7.00 5.07 -8.82
N ALA A 42 -6.15 6.04 -8.45
CA ALA A 42 -6.53 7.46 -8.46
C ALA A 42 -5.31 8.40 -8.45
N ASP A 43 -4.32 8.16 -9.31
CA ASP A 43 -3.01 8.85 -9.27
C ASP A 43 -3.02 10.34 -9.71
N GLU A 44 -4.18 11.00 -9.78
CA GLU A 44 -4.26 12.45 -9.58
C GLU A 44 -5.40 12.78 -8.61
N PRO A 45 -5.22 13.73 -7.67
CA PRO A 45 -6.33 14.24 -6.88
C PRO A 45 -7.38 14.81 -7.84
N ILE A 46 -8.50 14.11 -7.96
CA ILE A 46 -9.66 14.58 -8.71
C ILE A 46 -10.34 15.71 -7.95
N SER A 47 -10.86 16.69 -8.68
CA SER A 47 -11.68 17.75 -8.10
C SER A 47 -12.98 17.20 -7.50
N LEU A 48 -13.58 17.94 -6.57
CA LEU A 48 -14.88 17.58 -5.97
C LEU A 48 -15.95 17.32 -7.04
N ASN A 49 -15.91 18.07 -8.14
CA ASN A 49 -16.86 17.96 -9.25
C ASN A 49 -16.71 16.63 -10.02
N GLU A 50 -15.47 16.18 -10.25
CA GLU A 50 -15.20 14.90 -10.89
C GLU A 50 -15.63 13.72 -10.00
N ALA A 51 -15.42 13.82 -8.69
CA ALA A 51 -15.87 12.80 -7.74
C ALA A 51 -17.40 12.63 -7.75
N MET A 52 -18.14 13.74 -7.74
CA MET A 52 -19.61 13.72 -7.76
C MET A 52 -20.18 13.05 -9.02
N THR A 53 -19.49 13.18 -10.15
CA THR A 53 -19.92 12.59 -11.44
C THR A 53 -19.84 11.05 -11.41
N SER A 54 -18.93 10.48 -10.60
CA SER A 54 -18.78 9.02 -10.48
C SER A 54 -19.84 8.33 -9.61
N TRP A 55 -20.65 9.10 -8.88
CA TRP A 55 -21.70 8.61 -7.98
C TRP A 55 -23.12 8.79 -8.55
N GLY A 56 -23.23 9.35 -9.75
CA GLY A 56 -24.48 9.53 -10.49
C GLY A 56 -24.94 8.28 -11.23
#